data_AF-A0AAX6FAZ8-F1
#
_entry.id   AF-A0AAX6FAZ8-F1
#
_cell.length_a   1.000
_cell.length_b   1.000
_cell.length_c   1.000
_cell.angle_alpha   90.00
_cell.angle_beta   90.00
_cell.angle_gamma   90.00
#
_symmetry.space_group_name_H-M   'P 1'
#
loop_
_entity.id
_entity.type
_entity.pdbx_description
1 polymer ?
#
loop_
_entity_poly.entity_id
_entity_poly.type
_entity_poly.pdbx_seq_one_letter_code
_entity_poly.pdbx_strand_id
1 'polypeptide(L)'
;MLVLNRTNVYVIAYQAKNVYYLLRDTPNNTLYGNNPHRFTFTGSYSGLQRVADENRENIDLGINELAQAVRNLYYCSTTQSKKVVARSIIVLIQSVSETARFRAIEQRVTRNIIEAGTTISYKNFRSGVGVIDLETNWKTLSTAVQQSRYLFESSSIKG
;
A
#
# COMPACT_ATOMS: atom_id res chain seq x y z
N MET A 1 -12.27 0.62 7.25
CA MET A 1 -11.53 1.89 7.06
C MET A 1 -10.03 1.60 7.08
N LEU A 2 -9.22 2.19 6.20
CA LEU A 2 -7.75 2.10 6.27
C LEU A 2 -7.19 3.27 7.09
N VAL A 3 -6.12 3.02 7.83
CA VAL A 3 -5.37 4.04 8.55
C VAL A 3 -3.99 4.16 7.91
N LEU A 4 -3.71 5.36 7.39
CA LEU A 4 -2.47 5.68 6.70
C LEU A 4 -1.61 6.57 7.59
N ASN A 5 -0.30 6.32 7.59
CA ASN A 5 0.65 7.26 8.16
C ASN A 5 0.84 8.42 7.18
N ARG A 6 0.52 9.64 7.60
CA ARG A 6 0.60 10.84 6.75
C ARG A 6 2.02 11.16 6.26
N THR A 7 3.04 10.79 7.01
CA THR A 7 4.44 11.12 6.69
C THR A 7 4.99 10.29 5.54
N ASN A 8 4.58 9.02 5.45
CA ASN A 8 5.07 8.10 4.41
C ASN A 8 3.97 7.56 3.51
N VAL A 9 2.69 7.90 3.72
CA VAL A 9 1.53 7.43 2.96
C VAL A 9 1.40 5.90 2.96
N TYR A 10 1.78 5.24 4.06
CA TYR A 10 1.74 3.78 4.17
C TYR A 10 0.63 3.29 5.08
N VAL A 11 0.05 2.14 4.77
CA VAL A 11 -0.99 1.50 5.58
C VAL A 11 -0.35 1.01 6.89
N ILE A 12 -0.88 1.47 8.02
CA ILE A 12 -0.40 1.11 9.37
C ILE A 12 -1.45 0.37 10.20
N ALA A 13 -2.73 0.54 9.88
CA ALA A 13 -3.81 -0.19 10.53
C ALA A 13 -5.03 -0.22 9.61
N TYR A 14 -6.01 -1.05 9.96
CA TYR A 14 -7.35 -0.98 9.39
C TYR A 14 -8.39 -1.22 10.47
N GLN A 15 -9.61 -0.77 10.21
CA GLN A 15 -10.78 -1.03 11.04
C GLN A 15 -11.77 -1.91 10.28
N ALA A 16 -12.18 -3.00 10.92
CA ALA A 16 -13.22 -3.91 10.46
C ALA A 16 -14.12 -4.30 11.62
N LYS A 17 -15.44 -4.33 11.40
CA LYS A 17 -16.45 -4.68 12.42
C LYS A 17 -16.25 -3.96 13.76
N ASN A 18 -15.94 -2.67 13.70
CA ASN A 18 -15.67 -1.79 14.84
C ASN A 18 -14.43 -2.15 15.70
N VAL A 19 -13.55 -3.01 15.20
CA VAL A 19 -12.26 -3.35 15.82
C VAL A 19 -11.12 -2.83 14.96
N TYR A 20 -10.12 -2.24 15.61
CA TYR A 20 -8.88 -1.83 14.95
C TYR A 20 -7.87 -2.97 14.93
N TYR A 21 -7.26 -3.18 13.77
CA TYR A 21 -6.23 -4.17 13.50
C TYR A 21 -4.94 -3.44 13.15
N LEU A 22 -3.94 -3.57 14.01
CA LEU A 22 -2.70 -2.81 13.96
C LEU A 22 -1.57 -3.72 13.48
N LEU A 23 -0.74 -3.19 12.59
CA LEU A 23 0.55 -3.80 12.30
C LEU A 23 1.46 -3.70 13.53
N ARG A 24 2.45 -4.58 13.61
CA ARG A 24 3.32 -4.70 14.78
C ARG A 24 3.99 -3.37 15.14
N ASP A 25 4.43 -2.63 14.13
CA ASP A 25 5.17 -1.37 14.22
C ASP A 25 4.28 -0.13 14.33
N THR A 26 2.96 -0.28 14.37
CA THR A 26 2.04 0.84 14.48
C THR A 26 2.09 1.46 15.88
N PRO A 27 2.41 2.77 16.02
CA PRO A 27 2.42 3.42 17.33
C PRO A 27 1.07 3.32 18.02
N ASN A 28 1.04 3.26 19.35
CA ASN A 28 -0.22 3.35 20.08
C ASN A 28 -0.82 4.76 19.93
N ASN A 29 -2.15 4.83 19.82
CA ASN A 29 -2.89 6.08 19.69
C ASN A 29 -4.29 5.89 20.28
N THR A 30 -4.86 6.94 20.88
CA THR A 30 -6.21 6.92 21.45
C THR A 30 -7.30 6.59 20.43
N LEU A 31 -7.03 6.85 19.14
CA LEU A 31 -7.90 6.50 18.01
C LEU A 31 -8.30 5.02 17.98
N TYR A 32 -7.41 4.12 18.43
CA TYR A 32 -7.61 2.68 18.31
C TYR A 32 -8.48 2.09 19.44
N GLY A 33 -8.87 2.90 20.42
CA GLY A 33 -9.61 2.46 21.60
C GLY A 33 -8.80 1.54 22.52
N ASN A 34 -9.51 0.84 23.41
CA ASN A 34 -8.89 0.09 24.52
C ASN A 34 -8.47 -1.33 24.18
N ASN A 35 -9.03 -1.93 23.11
CA ASN A 35 -8.76 -3.32 22.77
C ASN A 35 -8.52 -3.54 21.26
N PRO A 36 -7.51 -2.88 20.66
CA PRO A 36 -7.11 -3.19 19.30
C PRO A 36 -6.47 -4.58 19.18
N HIS A 37 -6.69 -5.24 18.05
CA HIS A 37 -5.93 -6.44 17.70
C HIS A 37 -4.59 -6.03 17.08
N ARG A 38 -3.47 -6.51 17.62
CA ARG A 38 -2.13 -6.24 17.07
C ARG A 38 -1.54 -7.49 16.44
N PHE A 39 -1.19 -7.39 15.16
CA PHE A 39 -0.48 -8.46 14.45
C PHE A 39 0.97 -8.59 14.90
N THR A 40 1.53 -9.77 14.68
CA THR A 40 2.93 -10.09 14.97
C THR A 40 3.89 -9.70 13.84
N PHE A 41 3.39 -9.10 12.76
CA PHE A 41 4.15 -8.71 11.56
C PHE A 41 4.01 -7.22 11.25
N THR A 42 5.01 -6.66 10.57
CA THR A 42 5.10 -5.25 10.18
C THR A 42 4.50 -5.01 8.80
N GLY A 43 4.35 -3.73 8.42
CA GLY A 43 3.90 -3.34 7.08
C GLY A 43 4.96 -3.44 5.98
N SER A 44 6.23 -3.72 6.31
CA SER A 44 7.28 -3.87 5.30
C SER A 44 6.97 -5.01 4.32
N TYR A 45 7.28 -4.83 3.03
CA TYR A 45 7.11 -5.89 2.04
C TYR A 45 7.80 -7.20 2.43
N SER A 46 8.99 -7.13 3.03
CA SER A 46 9.69 -8.33 3.53
C SER A 46 8.89 -9.08 4.59
N GLY A 47 8.26 -8.37 5.54
CA GLY A 47 7.44 -8.96 6.58
C GLY A 47 6.13 -9.52 6.03
N LEU A 48 5.48 -8.77 5.14
CA LEU A 48 4.23 -9.17 4.54
C LEU A 48 4.39 -10.36 3.59
N GLN A 49 5.37 -10.37 2.68
CA GLN A 49 5.61 -11.48 1.75
C GLN A 49 5.95 -12.76 2.51
N ARG A 50 6.73 -12.67 3.61
CA ARG A 50 7.03 -13.82 4.48
C ARG A 50 5.78 -14.42 5.11
N VAL A 51 4.84 -13.58 5.54
CA VAL A 51 3.58 -14.04 6.15
C VAL A 51 2.61 -14.53 5.08
N ALA A 52 2.55 -13.86 3.93
CA ALA A 52 1.72 -14.24 2.79
C ALA A 52 2.19 -15.55 2.14
N ASP A 53 3.46 -15.89 2.31
CA ASP A 53 4.12 -17.01 1.62
C ASP A 53 4.10 -16.82 0.09
N GLU A 54 4.20 -15.55 -0.34
CA GLU A 54 4.07 -15.14 -1.73
C GLU A 54 4.82 -13.82 -1.95
N ASN A 55 5.62 -13.77 -3.02
CA ASN A 55 6.29 -12.53 -3.45
C ASN A 55 5.29 -11.61 -4.16
N ARG A 56 5.40 -10.30 -3.97
CA ARG A 56 4.48 -9.31 -4.57
C ARG A 56 4.48 -9.31 -6.10
N GLU A 57 5.55 -9.82 -6.71
CA GLU A 57 5.69 -10.04 -8.16
C GLU A 57 4.69 -11.08 -8.70
N ASN A 58 4.27 -12.00 -7.83
CA ASN A 58 3.33 -13.07 -8.17
C ASN A 58 1.89 -12.73 -7.75
N ILE A 59 1.70 -11.63 -7.03
CA ILE A 59 0.39 -11.15 -6.59
C ILE A 59 -0.22 -10.29 -7.70
N ASP A 60 -1.35 -10.73 -8.19
CA ASP A 60 -2.15 -9.95 -9.12
C ASP A 60 -2.68 -8.67 -8.47
N LEU A 61 -2.65 -7.59 -9.25
CA LEU A 61 -3.19 -6.28 -8.90
C LEU A 61 -4.28 -5.89 -9.90
N GLY A 62 -5.32 -5.23 -9.42
CA GLY A 62 -6.45 -4.81 -10.24
C GLY A 62 -7.62 -4.41 -9.34
N ILE A 63 -8.68 -3.84 -9.92
CA ILE A 63 -9.86 -3.42 -9.15
C ILE A 63 -10.55 -4.63 -8.48
N ASN A 64 -10.58 -5.79 -9.14
CA ASN A 64 -11.11 -7.01 -8.56
C ASN A 64 -10.28 -7.49 -7.37
N GLU A 65 -8.95 -7.51 -7.49
CA GLU A 65 -8.03 -7.88 -6.41
C GLU A 65 -8.13 -6.91 -5.24
N LEU A 66 -8.28 -5.61 -5.51
CA LEU A 66 -8.49 -4.59 -4.50
C LEU A 66 -9.81 -4.82 -3.75
N ALA A 67 -10.91 -5.06 -4.47
CA ALA A 67 -12.20 -5.37 -3.87
C ALA A 67 -12.14 -6.64 -3.02
N GLN A 68 -11.45 -7.68 -3.49
CA GLN A 68 -11.26 -8.92 -2.76
C GLN A 68 -10.41 -8.70 -1.50
N ALA A 69 -9.34 -7.91 -1.58
CA ALA A 69 -8.50 -7.56 -0.44
C ALA A 69 -9.31 -6.82 0.64
N VAL A 70 -10.16 -5.87 0.26
CA VAL A 70 -11.06 -5.18 1.19
C VAL A 70 -12.04 -6.16 1.84
N ARG A 71 -12.67 -7.06 1.07
CA ARG A 71 -13.56 -8.09 1.62
C ARG A 71 -12.82 -9.01 2.60
N ASN A 72 -11.64 -9.48 2.24
CA ASN A 72 -10.81 -10.32 3.10
C ASN A 72 -10.52 -9.65 4.44
N LEU A 73 -10.12 -8.38 4.43
CA LEU A 73 -9.85 -7.63 5.68
C LEU A 73 -11.13 -7.35 6.48
N TYR A 74 -12.26 -7.09 5.81
CA TYR A 74 -13.53 -6.84 6.50
C TYR A 74 -14.08 -8.08 7.20
N TYR A 75 -13.95 -9.25 6.56
CA TYR A 75 -14.43 -10.51 7.11
C TYR A 75 -13.41 -11.22 8.01
N CYS A 76 -12.13 -10.83 7.95
CA CYS A 76 -11.06 -11.40 8.77
C CYS A 76 -11.38 -11.36 10.27
N SER A 77 -11.71 -12.53 10.81
CA SER A 77 -11.63 -12.81 12.24
C SER A 77 -10.18 -13.03 12.66
N THR A 78 -9.92 -13.01 13.97
CA THR A 78 -8.63 -13.42 14.56
C THR A 78 -8.24 -14.88 14.25
N THR A 79 -9.18 -15.67 13.74
CA THR A 79 -9.02 -17.08 13.36
C THR A 79 -8.74 -17.31 11.87
N GLN A 80 -8.81 -16.26 11.04
CA GLN A 80 -8.52 -16.37 9.62
C GLN A 80 -7.00 -16.41 9.35
N SER A 81 -6.60 -17.08 8.27
CA SER A 81 -5.18 -17.26 7.94
C SER A 81 -4.47 -15.92 7.81
N LYS A 82 -3.46 -15.68 8.67
CA LYS A 82 -2.58 -14.51 8.62
C LYS A 82 -1.99 -14.30 7.20
N LYS A 83 -1.85 -15.38 6.42
CA LYS A 83 -1.42 -15.33 5.02
C LYS A 83 -2.35 -14.46 4.16
N VAL A 84 -3.67 -14.66 4.27
CA VAL A 84 -4.69 -13.92 3.50
C VAL A 84 -4.70 -12.44 3.89
N VAL A 85 -4.55 -12.14 5.18
CA VAL A 85 -4.42 -10.76 5.68
C VAL A 85 -3.19 -10.09 5.08
N ALA A 86 -2.02 -10.74 5.17
CA ALA A 86 -0.78 -10.18 4.65
C ALA A 86 -0.83 -9.95 3.13
N ARG A 87 -1.34 -10.92 2.36
CA ARG A 87 -1.56 -10.77 0.91
C ARG A 87 -2.48 -9.59 0.60
N SER A 88 -3.58 -9.45 1.34
CA SER A 88 -4.55 -8.37 1.14
C SER A 88 -3.94 -6.99 1.44
N ILE A 89 -3.08 -6.90 2.47
CA ILE A 89 -2.35 -5.66 2.78
C ILE A 89 -1.34 -5.32 1.67
N ILE A 90 -0.65 -6.30 1.08
CA ILE A 90 0.25 -6.07 -0.07
C ILE A 90 -0.52 -5.46 -1.25
N VAL A 91 -1.70 -5.99 -1.59
CA VAL A 91 -2.56 -5.43 -2.65
C VAL A 91 -2.94 -3.98 -2.33
N LEU A 92 -3.39 -3.71 -1.10
CA LEU A 92 -3.81 -2.36 -0.69
C LEU A 92 -2.67 -1.35 -0.70
N ILE A 93 -1.47 -1.75 -0.26
CA ILE A 93 -0.30 -0.88 -0.31
C ILE A 93 0.03 -0.53 -1.77
N GLN A 94 0.14 -1.53 -2.66
CA GLN A 94 0.45 -1.31 -4.07
C GLN A 94 -0.62 -0.49 -4.80
N SER A 95 -1.91 -0.72 -4.50
CA SER A 95 -3.01 -0.03 -5.18
C SER A 95 -3.35 1.36 -4.62
N VAL A 96 -3.01 1.66 -3.35
CA VAL A 96 -3.36 2.94 -2.71
C VAL A 96 -2.13 3.77 -2.36
N SER A 97 -1.16 3.17 -1.66
CA SER A 97 0.04 3.88 -1.19
C SER A 97 0.98 4.19 -2.35
N GLU A 98 1.23 3.21 -3.21
CA GLU A 98 2.19 3.37 -4.32
C GLU A 98 1.62 4.17 -5.48
N THR A 99 0.33 4.04 -5.78
CA THR A 99 -0.36 4.89 -6.76
C THR A 99 -0.40 6.36 -6.34
N ALA A 100 -0.59 6.64 -5.03
CA ALA A 100 -0.54 8.00 -4.51
C ALA A 100 0.87 8.60 -4.57
N ARG A 101 1.93 7.79 -4.44
CA ARG A 101 3.33 8.24 -4.54
C ARG A 101 3.79 8.40 -5.98
N PHE A 102 3.35 7.53 -6.88
CA PHE A 102 3.83 7.48 -8.27
C PHE A 102 2.69 7.46 -9.27
N ARG A 103 2.52 8.57 -10.00
CA ARG A 103 1.59 8.65 -11.16
C ARG A 103 1.85 7.58 -12.22
N ALA A 104 3.09 7.10 -12.36
CA ALA A 104 3.41 6.01 -13.28
C ALA A 104 2.75 4.67 -12.89
N ILE A 105 2.55 4.43 -11.59
CA ILE A 105 1.85 3.25 -11.07
C ILE A 105 0.34 3.45 -11.20
N GLU A 106 -0.16 4.65 -10.91
CA GLU A 106 -1.56 5.05 -11.19
C GLU A 106 -1.93 4.80 -12.66
N GLN A 107 -1.09 5.26 -13.62
CA GLN A 107 -1.29 5.04 -15.05
C GLN A 107 -1.32 3.56 -15.45
N ARG A 108 -0.68 2.67 -14.70
CA ARG A 108 -0.80 1.21 -14.95
C ARG A 108 -2.13 0.67 -14.45
N VAL A 109 -2.63 1.15 -13.32
CA VAL A 109 -3.97 0.79 -12.82
C VAL A 109 -5.04 1.28 -13.80
N THR A 110 -5.01 2.56 -14.18
CA THR A 110 -6.02 3.15 -15.08
C THR A 110 -6.04 2.49 -16.46
N ARG A 111 -4.88 2.14 -17.03
CA ARG A 111 -4.82 1.46 -18.34
C ARG A 111 -5.42 0.04 -18.33
N ASN A 112 -5.57 -0.56 -17.16
CA ASN A 112 -6.21 -1.87 -17.00
C ASN A 112 -7.71 -1.77 -16.66
N ILE A 113 -8.25 -0.55 -16.60
CA ILE A 113 -9.68 -0.28 -16.68
C ILE A 113 -10.03 -0.14 -18.16
N ILE A 114 -10.72 -1.13 -18.69
CA ILE A 114 -11.11 -1.15 -20.10
C ILE A 114 -12.58 -0.76 -20.17
N GLU A 115 -12.83 0.44 -20.68
CA GLU A 115 -14.17 0.93 -21.00
C GLU A 115 -14.46 0.65 -22.48
N ALA A 116 -15.46 -0.18 -22.75
CA ALA A 116 -15.95 -0.45 -24.10
C ALA A 116 -17.47 -0.27 -24.13
N GLY A 117 -17.93 0.88 -24.62
CA GLY A 117 -19.34 1.26 -24.60
C GLY A 117 -19.84 1.43 -23.16
N THR A 118 -20.92 0.71 -22.79
CA THR A 118 -21.47 0.72 -21.42
C THR A 118 -20.84 -0.33 -20.49
N THR A 119 -19.89 -1.12 -20.99
CA THR A 119 -19.27 -2.22 -20.23
C THR A 119 -17.89 -1.80 -19.76
N ILE A 120 -17.69 -1.85 -18.44
CA ILE A 120 -16.38 -1.64 -17.80
C ILE A 120 -15.84 -3.01 -17.42
N SER A 121 -14.64 -3.35 -17.90
CA SER A 121 -13.92 -4.57 -17.53
C SER A 121 -12.58 -4.25 -16.89
N TYR A 122 -12.19 -5.05 -15.89
CA TYR A 122 -10.98 -4.82 -15.12
C TYR A 122 -9.98 -5.96 -15.38
N LYS A 123 -8.84 -5.63 -15.99
CA LYS A 123 -7.75 -6.60 -16.15
C LYS A 123 -6.83 -6.58 -14.94
N ASN A 124 -6.33 -7.76 -14.58
CA ASN A 124 -5.27 -7.88 -13.59
C ASN A 124 -3.90 -7.63 -14.25
N PHE A 125 -2.97 -7.10 -13.49
CA PHE A 125 -1.56 -6.98 -13.86
C PHE A 125 -0.67 -7.35 -12.67
N ARG A 126 0.59 -7.67 -12.94
CA ARG A 126 1.61 -7.90 -11.90
C ARG A 126 2.63 -6.77 -11.90
N SER A 127 3.17 -6.46 -10.73
CA SER A 127 4.27 -5.50 -10.60
C SER A 127 5.52 -6.06 -11.26
N GLY A 128 5.85 -5.56 -12.46
CA GLY A 128 7.13 -5.84 -13.11
C GLY A 128 8.29 -5.09 -12.45
N VAL A 129 9.53 -5.49 -12.78
CA VAL A 129 10.78 -4.99 -12.17
C VAL A 129 10.83 -3.45 -12.03
N GLY A 130 10.43 -2.70 -13.05
CA GLY A 130 10.45 -1.23 -12.99
C GLY A 130 9.46 -0.58 -12.01
N VAL A 131 8.35 -1.24 -11.65
CA VAL A 131 7.43 -0.74 -10.59
C VAL A 131 8.05 -0.98 -9.23
N ILE A 132 8.65 -2.16 -9.05
CA ILE A 132 9.34 -2.56 -7.83
C ILE A 132 10.53 -1.65 -7.51
N ASP A 133 11.28 -1.27 -8.54
CA ASP A 133 12.39 -0.32 -8.38
C ASP A 133 11.90 1.05 -7.92
N LEU A 134 10.77 1.54 -8.44
CA LEU A 134 10.18 2.81 -7.98
C LEU A 134 9.72 2.73 -6.52
N GLU A 135 8.99 1.69 -6.14
CA GLU A 135 8.54 1.44 -4.76
C GLU A 135 9.72 1.42 -3.78
N THR A 136 10.79 0.71 -4.14
CA THR A 136 11.98 0.54 -3.32
C THR A 136 12.75 1.85 -3.18
N ASN A 137 12.75 2.69 -4.21
CA ASN A 137 13.55 3.92 -4.27
C ASN A 137 12.78 5.19 -3.86
N TRP A 138 11.52 5.11 -3.41
CA TRP A 138 10.73 6.29 -3.02
C TRP A 138 11.46 7.24 -2.05
N LYS A 139 12.08 6.69 -1.00
CA LYS A 139 12.83 7.48 -0.01
C LYS A 139 14.01 8.21 -0.66
N THR A 140 14.76 7.50 -1.48
CA THR A 140 15.92 8.03 -2.22
C THR A 140 15.48 9.14 -3.18
N LEU A 141 14.44 8.90 -3.98
CA LEU A 141 13.89 9.87 -4.93
C LEU A 141 13.34 11.13 -4.24
N SER A 142 12.58 10.94 -3.15
CA SER A 142 12.04 12.06 -2.37
C SER A 142 13.16 12.92 -1.76
N THR A 143 14.22 12.28 -1.28
CA THR A 143 15.39 12.97 -0.70
C THR A 143 16.13 13.74 -1.78
N ALA A 144 16.36 13.14 -2.95
CA ALA A 144 17.02 13.78 -4.07
C ALA A 144 16.25 15.01 -4.59
N VAL A 145 14.91 14.95 -4.66
CA VAL A 145 14.07 16.10 -5.05
C VAL A 145 14.13 17.23 -4.01
N GLN A 146 14.11 16.89 -2.71
CA GLN A 146 14.24 17.91 -1.66
C GLN A 146 15.61 18.58 -1.69
N GLN A 147 16.68 17.80 -1.89
CA GLN A 147 18.05 18.32 -1.99
C GLN A 147 18.29 19.14 -3.25
N SER A 148 17.73 18.74 -4.41
CA SER A 148 17.89 19.50 -5.65
C SER A 148 17.22 20.87 -5.53
N ARG A 149 16.02 20.94 -4.97
CA ARG A 149 15.31 22.21 -4.73
C ARG A 149 16.10 23.15 -3.80
N TYR A 150 16.72 22.61 -2.76
CA TYR A 150 17.58 23.38 -1.86
C TYR A 150 18.81 23.96 -2.59
N LEU A 151 19.42 23.19 -3.50
CA LEU A 151 20.53 23.65 -4.32
C LEU A 151 20.12 24.77 -5.29
N PHE A 152 18.96 24.67 -5.95
CA PHE A 152 18.43 25.70 -6.85
C PHE A 152 18.02 27.00 -6.14
N GLU A 153 17.46 26.91 -4.93
CA GLU A 153 17.11 28.09 -4.13
C GLU A 153 18.38 28.77 -3.59
N SER A 154 19.41 28.01 -3.20
CA SER A 154 20.69 28.56 -2.73
C SER A 154 21.51 29.27 -3.82
N SER A 155 21.36 28.88 -5.08
CA SER A 155 22.04 29.53 -6.22
C SER A 155 21.32 30.79 -6.70
N SER A 156 20.02 30.95 -6.41
CA SER A 156 19.23 32.14 -6.77
C SER A 156 19.39 33.32 -5.80
N ILE A 157 20.02 33.11 -4.63
CA ILE A 157 20.28 34.16 -3.62
C ILE A 157 21.67 34.81 -3.82
N LYS A 158 22.48 34.29 -4.76
CA LYS A 158 23.81 34.84 -5.09
C LYS A 158 23.89 35.57 -6.43
N GLY A 159 22.76 35.94 -7.02
CA GLY A 159 22.66 36.71 -8.28
C GLY A 159 22.45 38.19 -8.05
#